data_AF-A0AB33IML2-F1
#
_entry.id   AF-A0AB33IML2-F1
#
_cell.length_a   1.000
_cell.length_b   1.000
_cell.length_c   1.000
_cell.angle_alpha   90.00
_cell.angle_beta   90.00
_cell.angle_gamma   90.00
#
_symmetry.space_group_name_H-M   'P 1'
#
loop_
_entity.id
_entity.type
_entity.pdbx_description
1 polymer ?
#
loop_
_entity_poly.entity_id
_entity_poly.type
_entity_poly.pdbx_seq_one_letter_code
_entity_poly.pdbx_strand_id
1 'polypeptide(L)' 'MSRIGNAGQDRDRSQTIEAVTFLTDAILVRKNDIPLEEMCNEDGEFLNHYQEQFNRLYDRIENILLNMNKQNQKTR' A
#
# COMPACT_ATOMS: atom_id res chain seq x y z
N MET A 1 -20.43 -27.36 14.17
CA MET A 1 -19.43 -26.35 14.58
C MET A 1 -19.20 -25.40 13.42
N SER A 2 -19.68 -24.16 13.52
CA SER A 2 -19.59 -23.16 12.47
C SER A 2 -18.20 -22.52 12.42
N ARG A 3 -17.52 -22.58 11.28
CA ARG A 3 -16.36 -21.73 10.93
C ARG A 3 -16.52 -21.23 9.49
N ILE A 4 -17.56 -20.43 9.26
CA ILE A 4 -17.60 -19.55 8.10
C ILE A 4 -17.04 -18.22 8.59
N GLY A 5 -15.71 -18.11 8.59
CA GLY A 5 -15.00 -16.92 9.05
C GLY A 5 -14.22 -16.31 7.89
N ASN A 6 -14.69 -15.16 7.40
CA ASN A 6 -13.89 -14.07 6.83
C ASN A 6 -13.03 -14.26 5.56
N ALA A 7 -13.37 -15.16 4.64
CA ALA A 7 -12.71 -15.17 3.31
C ALA A 7 -12.95 -13.87 2.49
N GLY A 8 -14.07 -13.16 2.75
CA GLY A 8 -14.39 -11.90 2.06
C GLY A 8 -13.59 -10.70 2.56
N GLN A 9 -13.39 -10.56 3.89
CA GLN A 9 -12.58 -9.48 4.47
C GLN A 9 -11.09 -9.61 4.13
N ASP A 10 -10.59 -10.83 3.96
CA ASP A 10 -9.20 -11.10 3.62
C ASP A 10 -8.88 -10.72 2.16
N ARG A 11 -9.81 -10.99 1.22
CA ARG A 11 -9.68 -10.54 -0.19
C ARG A 11 -9.71 -9.03 -0.33
N ASP A 12 -10.65 -8.35 0.34
CA ASP A 12 -10.75 -6.89 0.31
C ASP A 12 -9.47 -6.24 0.87
N ARG A 13 -8.91 -6.80 1.95
CA ARG A 13 -7.63 -6.35 2.50
C ARG A 13 -6.46 -6.61 1.55
N SER A 14 -6.43 -7.79 0.92
CA SER A 14 -5.37 -8.16 -0.02
C SER A 14 -5.36 -7.24 -1.25
N GLN A 15 -6.52 -6.94 -1.82
CA GLN A 15 -6.67 -5.97 -2.91
C GLN A 15 -6.32 -4.54 -2.47
N THR A 16 -6.64 -4.17 -1.23
CA THR A 16 -6.26 -2.86 -0.68
C THR A 16 -4.74 -2.76 -0.55
N ILE A 17 -4.07 -3.78 -0.03
CA ILE A 17 -2.60 -3.82 0.13
C ILE A 17 -1.92 -3.72 -1.23
N GLU A 18 -2.37 -4.50 -2.22
CA GLU A 18 -1.83 -4.44 -3.58
C GLU A 18 -1.97 -3.03 -4.18
N ALA A 19 -3.13 -2.39 -4.02
CA ALA A 19 -3.37 -1.02 -4.47
C ALA A 19 -2.51 0.01 -3.73
N VAL A 20 -2.32 -0.13 -2.41
CA VAL A 20 -1.43 0.74 -1.63
C VAL A 20 -0.01 0.63 -2.16
N THR A 21 0.52 -0.58 -2.31
CA THR A 21 1.88 -0.83 -2.79
C THR A 21 2.08 -0.22 -4.18
N PHE A 22 1.20 -0.53 -5.14
CA PHE A 22 1.29 0.00 -6.51
C PHE A 22 1.27 1.53 -6.56
N LEU A 23 0.39 2.18 -5.78
CA LEU A 23 0.33 3.64 -5.72
C LEU A 23 1.57 4.23 -5.05
N THR A 24 2.08 3.58 -4.01
CA THR A 24 3.29 3.99 -3.30
C THR A 24 4.49 3.98 -4.24
N ASP A 25 4.67 2.89 -4.99
CA ASP A 25 5.71 2.73 -6.00
C ASP A 25 5.65 3.81 -7.07
N ALA A 26 4.46 4.02 -7.67
CA ALA A 26 4.28 5.02 -8.73
C ALA A 26 4.57 6.44 -8.25
N ILE A 27 4.18 6.79 -7.03
CA ILE A 27 4.46 8.11 -6.44
C ILE A 27 5.95 8.24 -6.11
N LEU A 28 6.58 7.18 -5.62
CA LEU A 28 8.00 7.20 -5.27
C LEU A 28 8.88 7.40 -6.51
N VAL A 29 8.61 6.67 -7.60
CA VAL A 29 9.26 6.86 -8.91
C VAL A 29 9.10 8.29 -9.40
N ARG A 30 7.87 8.80 -9.41
CA ARG A 30 7.58 10.17 -9.85
C ARG A 30 8.25 11.24 -9.00
N LYS A 31 8.45 10.99 -7.70
CA LYS A 31 9.02 11.96 -6.77
C LYS A 31 10.53 12.07 -6.89
N ASN A 32 11.20 10.95 -7.13
CA ASN A 32 12.67 10.89 -7.20
C ASN A 32 13.19 10.93 -8.65
N ASP A 33 12.31 10.83 -9.66
CA ASP A 33 12.62 10.88 -11.09
C ASP A 33 13.61 9.80 -11.56
N ILE A 34 13.66 8.68 -10.85
CA ILE A 34 14.49 7.52 -11.15
C ILE A 34 13.63 6.25 -11.02
N PRO A 35 13.97 5.15 -11.73
CA PRO A 35 13.23 3.88 -11.63
C PRO A 35 13.44 3.23 -10.26
N LEU A 36 12.51 2.33 -9.87
CA LEU A 36 12.60 1.54 -8.64
C LEU A 36 13.91 0.75 -8.54
N GLU A 37 14.41 0.25 -9.67
CA GLU A 37 15.66 -0.50 -9.77
C GLU A 37 16.86 0.31 -9.26
N GLU A 38 16.90 1.62 -9.50
CA GLU A 38 17.94 2.54 -9.02
C GLU A 38 17.73 2.96 -7.56
N MET A 39 16.54 2.69 -7.00
CA MET A 39 16.23 2.93 -5.59
C MET A 39 16.51 1.72 -4.71
N CYS A 40 16.74 0.55 -5.32
CA CYS A 40 17.06 -0.68 -4.63
C CYS A 40 18.57 -0.94 -4.61
N ASN A 41 19.03 -1.65 -3.60
CA ASN A 41 20.37 -2.21 -3.55
C ASN A 41 20.48 -3.48 -4.42
N GLU A 42 21.67 -4.09 -4.43
CA GLU A 42 21.93 -5.32 -5.18
C GLU A 42 21.07 -6.52 -4.72
N ASP A 43 20.55 -6.46 -3.49
CA ASP A 43 19.64 -7.45 -2.91
C ASP A 43 18.16 -7.19 -3.27
N GLY A 44 17.86 -6.11 -3.99
CA GLY A 44 16.50 -5.71 -4.35
C GLY A 44 15.73 -5.00 -3.23
N GLU A 45 16.38 -4.66 -2.13
CA GLU A 45 15.82 -3.88 -1.02
C GLU A 45 15.99 -2.38 -1.26
N PHE A 46 14.96 -1.59 -0.94
CA PHE A 46 15.07 -0.14 -1.02
C PHE A 46 16.20 0.40 -0.16
N LEU A 47 16.99 1.34 -0.69
CA LEU A 47 17.96 2.09 0.09
C LEU A 47 17.26 2.83 1.24
N ASN A 48 17.89 2.93 2.41
CA ASN A 48 17.31 3.51 3.62
C ASN A 48 16.50 4.80 3.40
N HIS A 49 17.03 5.74 2.61
CA HIS A 49 16.34 7.00 2.32
C HIS A 49 15.05 6.78 1.51
N TYR A 50 15.06 5.90 0.51
CA TYR A 50 13.87 5.57 -0.28
C TYR A 50 12.89 4.72 0.51
N GLN A 51 13.37 3.82 1.38
CA GLN A 51 12.55 3.02 2.27
C GLN A 51 11.77 3.89 3.27
N GLU A 52 12.40 4.90 3.89
CA GLU A 52 11.69 5.85 4.74
C GLU A 52 10.62 6.64 3.98
N GLN A 53 10.90 7.03 2.73
CA GLN A 53 9.92 7.71 1.89
C GLN A 53 8.76 6.77 1.50
N PHE A 54 9.07 5.52 1.17
CA PHE A 54 8.10 4.48 0.87
C PHE A 54 7.18 4.26 2.05
N ASN A 55 7.71 4.02 3.25
CA ASN A 55 6.91 3.79 4.46
C ASN A 55 5.94 4.94 4.75
N ARG A 56 6.41 6.19 4.65
CA ARG A 56 5.55 7.37 4.87
C ARG A 56 4.44 7.49 3.82
N LEU A 57 4.71 7.12 2.58
CA LEU A 57 3.73 7.14 1.50
C LEU A 57 2.72 6.00 1.67
N TYR A 58 3.20 4.81 2.01
CA TYR A 58 2.41 3.62 2.29
C TYR A 58 1.39 3.90 3.40
N ASP A 59 1.86 4.40 4.56
CA ASP A 59 0.99 4.76 5.70
C ASP A 59 -0.09 5.78 5.30
N ARG A 60 0.27 6.75 4.45
CA ARG A 60 -0.65 7.80 4.02
C ARG A 60 -1.73 7.25 3.08
N ILE A 61 -1.33 6.42 2.12
CA ILE A 61 -2.25 5.84 1.13
C ILE A 61 -3.15 4.79 1.79
N GLU A 62 -2.58 3.96 2.68
CA GLU A 62 -3.34 3.02 3.50
C GLU A 62 -4.41 3.76 4.32
N ASN A 63 -4.04 4.84 5.01
CA ASN A 63 -5.01 5.64 5.77
C ASN A 63 -6.10 6.23 4.89
N ILE A 64 -5.78 6.70 3.68
CA ILE A 64 -6.78 7.23 2.74
C ILE A 64 -7.74 6.12 2.30
N LEU A 65 -7.25 4.95 1.91
CA LEU A 65 -8.08 3.82 1.47
C LEU A 65 -8.94 3.26 2.61
N LEU A 66 -8.38 3.11 3.81
CA LEU A 66 -9.12 2.70 5.00
C LEU A 66 -10.22 3.70 5.36
N ASN A 67 -9.95 5.01 5.23
CA ASN A 67 -10.94 6.04 5.50
C ASN A 67 -12.03 6.10 4.42
N MET A 68 -11.70 5.89 3.14
CA MET A 68 -12.70 5.78 2.07
C MET A 68 -13.61 4.57 2.26
N ASN A 69 -13.09 3.44 2.73
CA ASN A 69 -13.90 2.26 3.02
C ASN A 69 -14.85 2.51 4.21
N LYS A 70 -14.41 3.24 5.24
CA LYS A 70 -15.28 3.66 6.36
C LYS A 70 -16.41 4.61 5.94
N GLN A 71 -16.17 5.52 5.00
CA GLN A 71 -17.19 6.46 4.51
C GLN A 71 -18.31 5.75 3.73
N ASN A 72 -18.00 4.66 3.03
CA ASN A 72 -18.98 3.86 2.29
C ASN A 72 -19.92 3.03 3.19
N GLN A 73 -19.60 2.85 4.48
CA GLN A 73 -20.45 2.14 5.44
C GLN A 73 -21.39 3.05 6.25
N LYS A 74 -21.26 4.38 6.16
CA LYS A 74 -22.15 5.33 6.87
C LYS A 74 -23.40 5.73 6.07
N THR A 75 -23.51 5.35 4.80
CA THR A 75 -24.61 5.74 3.90
C THR A 75 -25.56 4.58 3.60
N ARG A 76 -25.55 3.50 4.39
CA ARG A 76 -26.51 2.40 4.28
C ARG A 76 -27.36 2.28 5.54
#